data_AF-A0A2E2FGZ4-F1
#
_entry.id   AF-A0A2E2FGZ4-F1
#
_cell.length_a   1.000
_cell.length_b   1.000
_cell.length_c   1.000
_cell.angle_alpha   90.00
_cell.angle_beta   90.00
_cell.angle_gamma   90.00
#
_symmetry.space_group_name_H-M   'P 1'
#
loop_
_entity.id
_entity.type
_entity.pdbx_description
1 polymer ?
#
loop_
_entity_poly.entity_id
_entity_poly.type
_entity_poly.pdbx_seq_one_letter_code
_entity_poly.pdbx_strand_id
1 'polypeptide(L)'
;MIQRIQSLFLLVSLLVVLSGTFAPIISLKGDFKSEKEAETTDRSVDVEMSGFYIKTAIADLEDQYNAEMEAQLPPTFPLGLGYLVLVILNGFIIINPTDRVRQMKLIVFSIVLHVVLLIGAVITGNAVASVVEGYNSYFEINYFNWGLIALPVSIVLCILARIFIKKDEELVRSVDRIR
;
A
#
# COMPACT_ATOMS: atom_id res chain seq x y z
N MET A 1 -1.01 -21.58 -26.43
CA MET A 1 -1.54 -20.20 -26.36
C MET A 1 -2.40 -19.98 -25.09
N ILE A 2 -1.97 -20.54 -23.94
CA ILE A 2 -2.67 -20.57 -22.64
C ILE A 2 -2.22 -19.42 -21.70
N GLN A 3 -1.25 -18.61 -22.14
CA GLN A 3 -0.61 -17.52 -21.39
C GLN A 3 -1.51 -16.31 -21.06
N ARG A 4 -2.73 -16.22 -21.64
CA ARG A 4 -3.57 -15.02 -21.56
C ARG A 4 -4.18 -14.76 -20.17
N ILE A 5 -4.55 -15.82 -19.45
CA ILE A 5 -5.22 -15.70 -18.14
C ILE A 5 -4.22 -15.34 -17.03
N GLN A 6 -2.98 -15.84 -17.11
CA GLN A 6 -1.91 -15.53 -16.15
C GLN A 6 -1.52 -14.05 -16.20
N SER A 7 -1.32 -13.53 -17.42
CA SER A 7 -1.01 -12.11 -17.64
C SER A 7 -2.15 -11.19 -17.21
N LEU A 8 -3.41 -11.66 -17.25
CA LEU A 8 -4.56 -10.91 -16.75
C LEU A 8 -4.47 -10.70 -15.23
N PHE A 9 -4.20 -11.75 -14.45
CA PHE A 9 -4.07 -11.60 -13.00
C PHE A 9 -2.91 -10.66 -12.61
N LEU A 10 -1.78 -10.76 -13.31
CA LEU A 10 -0.65 -9.86 -13.10
C LEU A 10 -0.97 -8.41 -13.51
N LEU A 11 -1.71 -8.23 -14.61
CA LEU A 11 -2.16 -6.91 -15.05
C LEU A 11 -3.13 -6.28 -14.05
N VAL A 12 -4.11 -7.04 -13.55
CA VAL A 12 -5.03 -6.55 -12.52
C VAL A 12 -4.26 -6.24 -11.23
N SER A 13 -3.29 -7.09 -10.85
CA SER A 13 -2.40 -6.81 -9.72
C SER A 13 -1.63 -5.51 -9.90
N LEU A 14 -1.05 -5.28 -11.09
CA LEU A 14 -0.37 -4.03 -11.44
C LEU A 14 -1.29 -2.82 -11.27
N LEU A 15 -2.51 -2.88 -11.80
CA LEU A 15 -3.49 -1.78 -11.70
C LEU A 15 -3.93 -1.53 -10.25
N VAL A 16 -4.17 -2.60 -9.48
CA VAL A 16 -4.52 -2.49 -8.06
C VAL A 16 -3.42 -1.79 -7.29
N VAL A 17 -2.17 -2.24 -7.42
CA VAL A 17 -1.04 -1.60 -6.73
C VAL A 17 -0.88 -0.16 -7.19
N LEU A 18 -0.92 0.10 -8.49
CA LEU A 18 -0.79 1.46 -9.05
C LEU A 18 -1.86 2.41 -8.49
N SER A 19 -3.09 1.95 -8.35
CA SER A 19 -4.16 2.74 -7.73
C SER A 19 -3.95 2.94 -6.23
N GLY A 20 -3.44 1.93 -5.53
CA GLY A 20 -3.12 1.99 -4.10
C GLY A 20 -1.95 2.92 -3.79
N THR A 21 -0.98 3.04 -4.71
CA THR A 21 0.23 3.87 -4.57
C THR A 21 -0.06 5.33 -4.21
N PHE A 22 -1.14 5.89 -4.75
CA PHE A 22 -1.52 7.29 -4.53
C PHE A 22 -2.70 7.46 -3.56
N ALA A 23 -3.30 6.35 -3.14
CA ALA A 23 -4.43 6.34 -2.22
C ALA A 23 -3.96 6.47 -0.76
N PRO A 24 -4.81 7.00 0.14
CA PRO A 24 -4.56 6.96 1.56
C PRO A 24 -4.36 5.52 2.05
N ILE A 25 -3.35 5.32 2.87
CA ILE A 25 -3.05 4.09 3.61
C ILE A 25 -3.75 4.16 4.96
N ILE A 26 -3.68 5.30 5.64
CA ILE A 26 -4.33 5.56 6.93
C ILE A 26 -5.00 6.93 6.89
N SER A 27 -6.13 7.04 7.58
CA SER A 27 -6.80 8.30 7.87
C SER A 27 -7.10 8.36 9.35
N LEU A 28 -6.75 9.47 9.99
CA LEU A 28 -7.03 9.77 11.39
C LEU A 28 -8.08 10.88 11.40
N LYS A 29 -9.22 10.63 12.03
CA LYS A 29 -10.29 11.63 12.17
C LYS A 29 -10.59 11.83 13.64
N GLY A 30 -10.57 13.06 14.11
CA GLY A 30 -10.77 13.34 15.53
C GLY A 30 -11.37 14.70 15.78
N ASP A 31 -12.05 14.83 16.91
CA ASP A 31 -12.56 16.11 17.40
C ASP A 31 -11.52 16.72 18.35
N PHE A 32 -11.16 17.97 18.12
CA PHE A 32 -10.26 18.73 18.94
C PHE A 32 -11.06 19.48 20.00
N LYS A 33 -10.82 19.15 21.27
CA LYS A 33 -11.34 19.88 22.42
C LYS A 33 -10.22 20.70 23.03
N SER A 34 -10.17 21.99 22.70
CA SER A 34 -9.27 22.93 23.39
C SER A 34 -9.79 23.19 24.80
N GLU A 35 -9.04 22.82 25.84
CA GLU A 35 -9.35 23.23 27.22
C GLU A 35 -9.07 24.72 27.49
N LYS A 36 -8.37 25.41 26.56
CA LYS A 36 -7.87 26.77 26.79
C LYS A 36 -8.87 27.89 26.51
N GLU A 37 -9.98 27.61 25.83
CA GLU A 37 -11.04 28.58 25.60
C GLU A 37 -12.37 27.97 26.05
N ALA A 38 -13.12 28.72 26.86
CA ALA A 38 -14.45 28.32 27.36
C ALA A 38 -15.52 28.22 26.25
N GLU A 39 -15.12 28.20 24.99
CA GLU A 39 -15.93 27.84 23.84
C GLU A 39 -15.51 26.46 23.34
N THR A 40 -16.36 25.47 23.59
CA THR A 40 -16.35 24.19 22.88
C THR A 40 -16.58 24.43 21.40
N THR A 41 -15.54 24.81 20.67
CA THR A 41 -15.56 24.70 19.21
C THR A 41 -15.28 23.23 18.90
N ASP A 42 -16.29 22.49 18.44
CA ASP A 42 -16.10 21.19 17.79
C ASP A 42 -15.23 21.45 16.56
N ARG A 43 -13.97 21.02 16.60
CA ARG A 43 -13.03 21.19 15.48
C ARG A 43 -12.57 19.83 15.01
N SER A 44 -12.76 19.51 13.75
CA SER A 44 -12.30 18.24 13.19
C SER A 44 -10.83 18.34 12.76
N VAL A 45 -10.01 17.40 13.18
CA VAL A 45 -8.68 17.15 12.63
C VAL A 45 -8.76 15.92 11.72
N ASP A 46 -8.38 16.10 10.45
CA ASP A 46 -8.29 15.01 9.47
C ASP A 46 -6.84 14.87 9.01
N VAL A 47 -6.23 13.71 9.24
CA VAL A 47 -4.88 13.41 8.78
C VAL A 47 -4.92 12.19 7.87
N GLU A 48 -4.52 12.39 6.61
CA GLU A 48 -4.40 11.31 5.63
C GLU A 48 -2.93 11.02 5.32
N MET A 49 -2.51 9.78 5.49
CA MET A 49 -1.18 9.31 5.13
C MET A 49 -1.25 8.45 3.87
N SER A 50 -0.41 8.73 2.89
CA SER A 50 -0.08 7.83 1.78
C SER A 50 1.41 7.48 1.77
N GLY A 51 1.86 6.69 0.79
CA GLY A 51 3.29 6.41 0.59
C GLY A 51 4.12 7.64 0.17
N PHE A 52 3.49 8.74 -0.23
CA PHE A 52 4.21 9.93 -0.76
C PHE A 52 3.91 11.23 -0.03
N TYR A 53 2.84 11.27 0.76
CA TYR A 53 2.41 12.48 1.44
C TYR A 53 1.78 12.15 2.77
N ILE A 54 1.80 13.12 3.67
CA ILE A 54 0.88 13.21 4.79
C ILE A 54 0.15 14.53 4.59
N LYS A 55 -1.18 14.48 4.55
CA LYS A 55 -2.02 15.67 4.51
C LYS A 55 -2.61 15.85 5.89
N THR A 56 -2.52 17.05 6.43
CA THR A 56 -3.08 17.45 7.72
C THR A 56 -4.06 18.58 7.44
N ALA A 57 -5.32 18.40 7.84
CA ALA A 57 -6.32 19.45 7.80
C ALA A 57 -6.73 19.76 9.25
N ILE A 58 -6.27 20.89 9.76
CA ILE A 58 -6.62 21.42 11.08
C ILE A 58 -7.25 22.80 10.88
N ALA A 59 -8.55 22.92 11.18
CA ALA A 59 -9.23 24.22 11.09
C ALA A 59 -8.63 25.21 12.12
N ASP A 60 -8.11 26.34 11.63
CA ASP A 60 -7.71 27.55 12.37
C ASP A 60 -6.43 27.52 13.24
N LEU A 61 -5.59 26.48 13.18
CA LEU A 61 -4.25 26.43 13.84
C LEU A 61 -3.10 26.13 12.85
N GLU A 62 -3.35 26.41 11.58
CA GLU A 62 -2.54 25.98 10.44
C GLU A 62 -1.06 26.40 10.55
N ASP A 63 -0.77 27.59 11.09
CA ASP A 63 0.60 28.13 11.06
C ASP A 63 1.49 27.71 12.24
N GLN A 64 0.91 27.50 13.44
CA GLN A 64 1.71 27.33 14.67
C GLN A 64 1.85 25.86 15.08
N TYR A 65 0.83 25.05 14.80
CA TYR A 65 0.77 23.66 15.24
C TYR A 65 1.17 22.66 14.15
N ASN A 66 0.88 22.97 12.88
CA ASN A 66 1.31 22.12 11.77
C ASN A 66 2.83 22.07 11.66
N ALA A 67 3.55 23.19 11.83
CA ALA A 67 5.00 23.21 11.65
C ALA A 67 5.75 22.32 12.67
N GLU A 68 5.34 22.33 13.94
CA GLU A 68 5.96 21.50 14.98
C GLU A 68 5.57 20.02 14.82
N MET A 69 4.30 19.74 14.51
CA MET A 69 3.82 18.38 14.26
C MET A 69 4.46 17.78 12.99
N GLU A 70 4.48 18.51 11.88
CA GLU A 70 5.08 18.08 10.61
C GLU A 70 6.57 17.76 10.74
N ALA A 71 7.31 18.53 11.56
CA ALA A 71 8.71 18.26 11.85
C ALA A 71 8.94 16.92 12.58
N GLN A 72 7.93 16.42 13.30
CA GLN A 72 7.98 15.16 14.03
C GLN A 72 7.40 13.97 13.22
N LEU A 73 6.72 14.23 12.10
CA LEU A 73 6.13 13.18 11.30
C LEU A 73 7.21 12.27 10.68
N PRO A 74 7.01 10.94 10.71
CA PRO A 74 7.95 10.01 10.09
C PRO A 74 7.97 10.21 8.57
N PRO A 75 9.12 10.01 7.91
CA PRO A 75 9.20 10.07 6.46
C PRO A 75 8.41 8.92 5.83
N THR A 76 7.43 9.23 4.99
CA THR A 76 6.63 8.22 4.27
C THR A 76 7.24 7.82 2.92
N PHE A 77 8.13 8.66 2.36
CA PHE A 77 8.72 8.44 1.03
C PHE A 77 9.33 7.03 0.80
N PRO A 78 9.94 6.34 1.80
CA PRO A 78 10.46 4.99 1.57
C PRO A 78 9.36 3.99 1.21
N LEU A 79 8.15 4.16 1.75
CA LEU A 79 6.99 3.35 1.37
C LEU A 79 6.60 3.63 -0.08
N GLY A 80 6.46 4.90 -0.47
CA GLY A 80 6.11 5.28 -1.83
C GLY A 80 7.10 4.72 -2.86
N LEU A 81 8.41 4.82 -2.59
CA LEU A 81 9.44 4.19 -3.43
C LEU A 81 9.27 2.67 -3.52
N GLY A 82 8.96 2.03 -2.40
CA GLY A 82 8.67 0.60 -2.36
C GLY A 82 7.48 0.20 -3.23
N TYR A 83 6.37 0.95 -3.19
CA TYR A 83 5.23 0.76 -4.09
C TYR A 83 5.63 0.92 -5.56
N LEU A 84 6.45 1.92 -5.91
CA LEU A 84 6.93 2.10 -7.28
C LEU A 84 7.80 0.95 -7.76
N VAL A 85 8.73 0.47 -6.92
CA VAL A 85 9.53 -0.72 -7.21
C VAL A 85 8.61 -1.91 -7.48
N LEU A 86 7.53 -2.04 -6.71
CA LEU A 86 6.57 -3.12 -6.86
C LEU A 86 5.77 -3.01 -8.17
N VAL A 87 5.32 -1.82 -8.55
CA VAL A 87 4.69 -1.53 -9.84
C VAL A 87 5.62 -1.90 -10.99
N ILE A 88 6.87 -1.45 -10.94
CA ILE A 88 7.89 -1.74 -11.98
C ILE A 88 8.14 -3.25 -12.07
N LEU A 89 8.29 -3.92 -10.92
CA LEU A 89 8.50 -5.36 -10.86
C LEU A 89 7.31 -6.12 -11.48
N ASN A 90 6.08 -5.78 -11.12
CA ASN A 90 4.90 -6.41 -11.69
C ASN A 90 4.80 -6.18 -13.21
N GLY A 91 5.07 -4.95 -13.67
CA GLY A 91 5.15 -4.64 -15.10
C GLY A 91 6.23 -5.47 -15.82
N PHE A 92 7.41 -5.62 -15.22
CA PHE A 92 8.49 -6.43 -15.77
C PHE A 92 8.12 -7.93 -15.89
N ILE A 93 7.43 -8.49 -14.88
CA ILE A 93 6.97 -9.90 -14.89
C ILE A 93 5.97 -10.15 -16.04
N ILE A 94 5.15 -9.14 -16.40
CA ILE A 94 4.21 -9.22 -17.53
C ILE A 94 4.95 -9.23 -18.88
N ILE A 95 5.94 -8.34 -19.04
CA ILE A 95 6.65 -8.14 -20.31
C ILE A 95 7.68 -9.24 -20.61
N ASN A 96 8.20 -9.93 -19.59
CA ASN A 96 9.22 -10.97 -19.74
C ASN A 96 8.69 -12.39 -19.45
N PRO A 97 7.83 -12.97 -20.31
CA PRO A 97 7.23 -14.28 -20.11
C PRO A 97 8.11 -15.44 -20.59
N THR A 98 9.33 -15.15 -21.05
CA THR A 98 10.20 -16.09 -21.78
C THR A 98 10.63 -17.30 -20.97
N ASP A 99 10.80 -17.13 -19.65
CA ASP A 99 11.17 -18.20 -18.73
C ASP A 99 10.13 -18.30 -17.60
N ARG A 100 9.31 -19.34 -17.66
CA ARG A 100 8.22 -19.60 -16.69
C ARG A 100 8.76 -19.86 -15.29
N VAL A 101 9.92 -20.51 -15.16
CA VAL A 101 10.54 -20.80 -13.86
C VAL A 101 11.03 -19.50 -13.23
N ARG A 102 11.70 -18.65 -14.01
CA ARG A 102 12.10 -17.31 -13.56
C ARG A 102 10.90 -16.44 -13.23
N GLN A 103 9.84 -16.46 -14.05
CA GLN A 103 8.61 -15.71 -13.82
C GLN A 103 7.97 -16.11 -12.49
N MET A 104 7.86 -17.42 -12.19
CA MET A 104 7.34 -17.89 -10.90
C MET A 104 8.20 -17.43 -9.71
N LYS A 105 9.53 -17.42 -9.84
CA LYS A 105 10.43 -16.92 -8.79
C LYS A 105 10.24 -15.41 -8.56
N LEU A 106 10.12 -14.64 -9.64
CA LEU A 106 9.86 -13.19 -9.56
C LEU A 106 8.49 -12.89 -8.94
N ILE A 107 7.47 -13.70 -9.21
CA ILE A 107 6.15 -13.56 -8.56
C ILE A 107 6.26 -13.82 -7.05
N VAL A 108 7.00 -14.85 -6.63
CA VAL A 108 7.24 -15.09 -5.19
C VAL A 108 7.99 -13.91 -4.56
N PHE A 109 9.02 -13.40 -5.22
CA PHE A 109 9.72 -12.20 -4.77
C PHE A 109 8.78 -10.98 -4.67
N SER A 110 7.91 -10.77 -5.66
CA SER A 110 6.87 -9.74 -5.62
C SER A 110 5.95 -9.93 -4.42
N ILE A 111 5.45 -11.14 -4.15
CA ILE A 111 4.61 -11.44 -2.97
C ILE A 111 5.32 -11.09 -1.67
N VAL A 112 6.60 -11.46 -1.52
CA VAL A 112 7.38 -11.10 -0.32
C VAL A 112 7.49 -9.58 -0.18
N LEU A 113 7.75 -8.86 -1.28
CA LEU A 113 7.81 -7.40 -1.25
C LEU A 113 6.47 -6.77 -0.85
N HIS A 114 5.33 -7.30 -1.31
CA HIS A 114 4.02 -6.84 -0.84
C HIS A 114 3.86 -6.99 0.67
N VAL A 115 4.27 -8.14 1.24
CA VAL A 115 4.18 -8.39 2.67
C VAL A 115 5.08 -7.42 3.45
N VAL A 116 6.29 -7.18 2.97
CA VAL A 116 7.21 -6.19 3.57
C VAL A 116 6.59 -4.80 3.55
N LEU A 117 5.99 -4.38 2.43
CA LEU A 117 5.32 -3.08 2.33
C LEU A 117 4.07 -3.00 3.20
N LEU A 118 3.33 -4.10 3.38
CA LEU A 118 2.16 -4.14 4.24
C LEU A 118 2.57 -3.91 5.70
N ILE A 119 3.61 -4.59 6.16
CA ILE A 119 4.16 -4.42 7.50
C ILE A 119 4.70 -2.98 7.65
N GLY A 120 5.47 -2.49 6.68
CA GLY A 120 6.00 -1.13 6.69
C GLY A 120 4.89 -0.07 6.76
N ALA A 121 3.82 -0.23 5.99
CA ALA A 121 2.68 0.66 5.97
C ALA A 121 1.99 0.75 7.34
N VAL A 122 1.81 -0.39 8.02
CA VAL A 122 1.25 -0.44 9.38
C VAL A 122 2.19 0.23 10.39
N ILE A 123 3.50 -0.05 10.33
CA ILE A 123 4.49 0.55 11.25
C ILE A 123 4.56 2.07 11.09
N THR A 124 4.75 2.56 9.87
CA THR A 124 4.79 4.01 9.59
C THR A 124 3.47 4.66 9.95
N GLY A 125 2.38 3.97 9.69
CA GLY A 125 1.05 4.40 10.08
C GLY A 125 0.83 4.61 11.57
N ASN A 126 1.26 3.64 12.38
CA ASN A 126 1.25 3.76 13.83
C ASN A 126 2.17 4.90 14.32
N ALA A 127 3.32 5.10 13.65
CA ALA A 127 4.21 6.21 13.99
C ALA A 127 3.54 7.58 13.71
N VAL A 128 2.85 7.73 12.57
CA VAL A 128 2.04 8.95 12.29
C VAL A 128 0.95 9.14 13.34
N ALA A 129 0.20 8.08 13.65
CA ALA A 129 -0.85 8.13 14.66
C ALA A 129 -0.31 8.57 16.03
N SER A 130 0.84 8.03 16.46
CA SER A 130 1.44 8.39 17.75
C SER A 130 1.88 9.84 17.86
N VAL A 131 2.35 10.44 16.75
CA VAL A 131 2.68 11.88 16.71
C VAL A 131 1.39 12.68 16.85
N VAL A 132 0.36 12.33 16.07
CA VAL A 132 -0.93 13.03 16.07
C VAL A 132 -1.66 12.93 17.42
N GLU A 133 -1.63 11.77 18.07
CA GLU A 133 -2.18 11.54 19.42
C GLU A 133 -1.51 12.41 20.51
N GLY A 134 -0.22 12.72 20.35
CA GLY A 134 0.50 13.62 21.27
C GLY A 134 -0.07 15.05 21.29
N TYR A 135 -0.82 15.39 20.26
CA TYR A 135 -1.39 16.71 20.04
C TYR A 135 -2.91 16.77 20.27
N ASN A 136 -3.64 15.66 20.13
CA ASN A 136 -5.06 15.60 20.49
C ASN A 136 -5.46 14.18 20.93
N SER A 137 -6.25 14.11 22.00
CA SER A 137 -6.54 12.86 22.71
C SER A 137 -7.71 12.04 22.14
N TYR A 138 -8.46 12.57 21.16
CA TYR A 138 -9.64 11.91 20.60
C TYR A 138 -9.53 11.74 19.08
N PHE A 139 -8.84 10.68 18.63
CA PHE A 139 -8.81 10.28 17.23
C PHE A 139 -9.39 8.89 17.02
N GLU A 140 -10.24 8.75 16.01
CA GLU A 140 -10.57 7.49 15.38
C GLU A 140 -9.55 7.20 14.27
N ILE A 141 -8.77 6.13 14.48
CA ILE A 141 -7.81 5.68 13.48
C ILE A 141 -8.49 4.70 12.53
N ASN A 142 -8.55 5.06 11.25
CA ASN A 142 -8.98 4.15 10.20
C ASN A 142 -7.77 3.65 9.40
N TYR A 143 -7.41 2.39 9.66
CA TYR A 143 -6.36 1.66 8.95
C TYR A 143 -6.83 1.03 7.63
N PHE A 144 -8.14 0.97 7.37
CA PHE A 144 -8.70 0.21 6.24
C PHE A 144 -8.92 1.06 4.99
N ASN A 145 -7.97 1.94 4.66
CA ASN A 145 -8.03 2.69 3.41
C ASN A 145 -7.49 1.89 2.24
N TRP A 146 -7.87 2.30 1.03
CA TRP A 146 -7.57 1.58 -0.20
C TRP A 146 -6.06 1.36 -0.42
N GLY A 147 -5.21 2.31 -0.01
CA GLY A 147 -3.76 2.18 -0.11
C GLY A 147 -3.21 0.96 0.62
N LEU A 148 -3.76 0.65 1.81
CA LEU A 148 -3.39 -0.54 2.58
C LEU A 148 -4.03 -1.81 2.00
N ILE A 149 -5.32 -1.75 1.61
CA ILE A 149 -6.09 -2.89 1.08
C ILE A 149 -5.59 -3.35 -0.30
N ALA A 150 -5.03 -2.45 -1.10
CA ALA A 150 -4.49 -2.79 -2.42
C ALA A 150 -3.38 -3.87 -2.34
N LEU A 151 -2.58 -3.87 -1.27
CA LEU A 151 -1.50 -4.85 -1.07
C LEU A 151 -2.01 -6.30 -0.92
N PRO A 152 -2.90 -6.64 0.02
CA PRO A 152 -3.43 -8.00 0.14
C PRO A 152 -4.25 -8.44 -1.07
N VAL A 153 -5.02 -7.53 -1.70
CA VAL A 153 -5.72 -7.84 -2.96
C VAL A 153 -4.72 -8.24 -4.04
N SER A 154 -3.64 -7.47 -4.19
CA SER A 154 -2.58 -7.77 -5.15
C SER A 154 -1.83 -9.07 -4.83
N ILE A 155 -1.59 -9.39 -3.56
CA ILE A 155 -1.01 -10.68 -3.14
C ILE A 155 -1.86 -11.85 -3.64
N VAL A 156 -3.18 -11.80 -3.46
CA VAL A 156 -4.10 -12.85 -3.93
C VAL A 156 -3.98 -13.03 -5.45
N LEU A 157 -3.96 -11.93 -6.20
CA LEU A 157 -3.81 -11.95 -7.65
C LEU A 157 -2.46 -12.55 -8.10
N CYS A 158 -1.35 -12.20 -7.42
CA CYS A 158 -0.04 -12.80 -7.65
C CYS A 158 -0.03 -14.31 -7.37
N ILE A 159 -0.67 -14.75 -6.28
CA ILE A 159 -0.80 -16.18 -5.95
C ILE A 159 -1.57 -16.92 -7.05
N LEU A 160 -2.70 -16.35 -7.51
CA LEU A 160 -3.47 -16.93 -8.60
C LEU A 160 -2.65 -17.02 -9.89
N ALA A 161 -1.97 -15.93 -10.28
CA ALA A 161 -1.08 -15.91 -11.44
C ALA A 161 -0.04 -17.04 -11.37
N ARG A 162 0.61 -17.21 -10.21
CA ARG A 162 1.59 -18.27 -9.98
C ARG A 162 0.99 -19.67 -10.13
N ILE A 163 -0.20 -19.92 -9.57
CA ILE A 163 -0.88 -21.22 -9.68
C ILE A 163 -1.14 -21.54 -11.16
N PHE A 164 -1.65 -20.58 -11.94
CA PHE A 164 -1.92 -20.80 -13.36
C PHE A 164 -0.65 -20.98 -14.20
N ILE A 165 0.45 -20.27 -13.89
CA ILE A 165 1.75 -20.48 -14.54
C ILE A 165 2.29 -21.88 -14.24
N LYS A 166 2.20 -22.32 -12.99
CA LYS A 166 2.65 -23.65 -12.59
C LYS A 166 1.88 -24.76 -13.31
N LYS A 167 0.54 -24.66 -13.38
CA LYS A 167 -0.29 -25.62 -14.09
C LYS A 167 0.06 -25.71 -15.59
N ASP A 168 0.29 -24.56 -16.22
CA ASP A 168 0.66 -24.51 -17.64
C ASP A 168 2.07 -25.09 -17.90
N GLU A 169 3.00 -24.89 -16.98
CA GLU A 169 4.34 -25.48 -17.04
C GLU A 169 4.32 -27.01 -16.88
N GLU A 170 3.51 -27.52 -15.94
CA GLU A 170 3.32 -28.96 -15.74
C GLU A 170 2.69 -29.62 -16.97
N LEU A 171 1.73 -28.96 -17.61
CA LEU A 171 1.10 -29.44 -18.84
C LEU A 171 2.11 -29.55 -19.99
N VAL A 172 2.91 -28.51 -20.23
CA VAL A 172 3.95 -28.54 -21.29
C VAL A 172 4.95 -29.67 -21.03
N ARG A 173 5.44 -29.80 -19.79
CA ARG A 173 6.36 -30.89 -19.42
C ARG A 173 5.75 -32.28 -19.57
N SER A 174 4.44 -32.42 -19.34
CA SER A 174 3.76 -33.71 -19.51
C SER A 174 3.70 -34.13 -20.97
N VAL A 175 3.48 -33.18 -21.88
CA VAL A 175 3.46 -33.42 -23.33
C VAL A 175 4.87 -33.72 -23.85
N ASP A 176 5.87 -32.97 -23.39
CA ASP A 176 7.27 -33.19 -23.78
C ASP A 176 7.81 -34.56 -23.34
N ARG A 177 7.22 -35.19 -22.30
CA ARG A 177 7.56 -36.56 -21.88
C ARG A 177 6.95 -37.66 -22.74
N ILE A 178 5.85 -37.37 -23.43
CA ILE A 178 5.15 -38.32 -24.31
C ILE A 178 5.81 -38.35 -25.69
N ARG A 179 6.43 -37.24 -26.09
CA ARG A 179 7.14 -37.09 -27.36
C ARG A 179 8.54 -37.69 -27.30
#